data_AF-A0A3B6VSQ9-F1
#
_entry.id   AF-A0A3B6VSQ9-F1
#
_cell.length_a   1.000
_cell.length_b   1.000
_cell.length_c   1.000
_cell.angle_alpha   90.00
_cell.angle_beta   90.00
_cell.angle_gamma   90.00
#
_symmetry.space_group_name_H-M   'P 1'
#
loop_
_entity.id
_entity.type
_entity.pdbx_description
1 polymer ?
#
loop_
_entity_poly.entity_id
_entity_poly.type
_entity_poly.pdbx_seq_one_letter_code
_entity_poly.pdbx_strand_id
1 'polypeptide(L)'
;MAQKQKIELNFNDVDDFHFKKSLKGYMLKIAEDHYVIGNEDLAIKATGKTPKEAAEMLKEQFIVLANDIMYKSKYAPLSERERKKVNIINSICDII
;
A
#
# COMPACT_ATOMS: atom_id res chain seq x y z
N MET A 1 -8.41 23.19 -6.67
CA MET A 1 -7.57 22.06 -7.10
C MET A 1 -7.25 21.24 -5.87
N ALA A 2 -7.53 19.93 -5.84
CA ALA A 2 -7.24 19.10 -4.67
C ALA A 2 -5.72 19.01 -4.46
N GLN A 3 -5.23 19.43 -3.29
CA GLN A 3 -3.80 19.46 -2.99
C GLN A 3 -3.33 18.07 -2.55
N LYS A 4 -2.36 17.51 -3.27
CA LYS A 4 -1.74 16.22 -2.94
C LYS A 4 -0.81 16.39 -1.75
N GLN A 5 -1.19 15.86 -0.60
CA GLN A 5 -0.38 15.87 0.61
C GLN A 5 0.45 14.58 0.68
N LYS A 6 1.76 14.70 0.94
CA LYS A 6 2.60 13.52 1.23
C LYS A 6 2.30 13.02 2.64
N ILE A 7 2.17 11.71 2.80
CA ILE A 7 1.87 11.06 4.07
C ILE A 7 2.73 9.81 4.27
N GLU A 8 2.85 9.37 5.52
CA GLU A 8 3.47 8.11 5.89
C GLU A 8 2.45 7.28 6.66
N LEU A 9 2.24 6.04 6.23
CA LEU A 9 1.24 5.15 6.79
C LEU A 9 1.94 4.08 7.63
N ASN A 10 1.71 4.14 8.93
CA ASN A 10 2.15 3.11 9.86
C ASN A 10 1.05 2.06 9.96
N PHE A 11 1.34 0.86 9.47
CA PHE A 11 0.45 -0.28 9.61
C PHE A 11 0.89 -1.11 10.80
N ASN A 12 -0.08 -1.51 11.63
CA ASN A 12 0.15 -2.57 12.60
C ASN A 12 0.26 -3.91 11.89
N ASP A 13 0.96 -4.86 12.50
CA ASP A 13 1.05 -6.25 12.06
C ASP A 13 -0.33 -6.89 11.87
N VAL A 14 -0.42 -7.80 10.90
CA VAL A 14 -1.64 -8.58 10.57
C VAL A 14 -1.22 -9.92 10.04
N ASP A 15 -1.83 -11.00 10.54
CA ASP A 15 -1.64 -12.37 10.04
C ASP A 15 -0.16 -12.69 9.75
N ASP A 16 0.18 -12.80 8.47
CA ASP A 16 1.51 -13.16 7.96
C ASP A 16 2.41 -11.94 7.66
N PHE A 17 2.01 -10.73 8.03
CA PHE A 17 2.70 -9.47 7.72
C PHE A 17 3.21 -8.77 8.98
N HIS A 18 4.54 -8.69 9.11
CA HIS A 18 5.22 -7.89 10.12
C HIS A 18 5.73 -6.57 9.52
N PHE A 19 5.13 -5.44 9.87
CA PHE A 19 5.45 -4.13 9.29
C PHE A 19 6.56 -3.43 10.06
N LYS A 20 7.72 -3.29 9.43
CA LYS A 20 8.93 -2.66 10.02
C LYS A 20 9.15 -1.21 9.62
N LYS A 21 8.50 -0.74 8.54
CA LYS A 21 8.59 0.65 8.07
C LYS A 21 7.23 1.17 7.62
N SER A 22 7.09 2.48 7.68
CA SER A 22 5.92 3.19 7.16
C SER A 22 5.84 3.08 5.62
N LEU A 23 4.65 2.84 5.09
CA LEU A 23 4.38 2.97 3.66
C LEU A 23 4.25 4.46 3.32
N LYS A 24 5.19 5.00 2.55
CA LYS A 24 5.09 6.35 2.02
C LYS A 24 3.96 6.44 1.01
N GLY A 25 3.21 7.53 1.00
CA GLY A 25 2.11 7.69 0.07
C GLY A 25 1.68 9.13 -0.07
N TYR A 26 0.49 9.30 -0.63
CA TYR A 26 -0.17 10.58 -0.72
C TYR A 26 -1.61 10.50 -0.24
N MET A 27 -2.14 11.63 0.19
CA MET A 27 -3.54 11.85 0.51
C MET A 27 -4.09 13.01 -0.31
N LEU A 28 -5.32 12.87 -0.78
CA LEU A 28 -6.11 13.88 -1.47
C LEU A 28 -7.48 13.98 -0.82
N LYS A 29 -7.88 15.17 -0.41
CA LYS A 29 -9.28 15.45 -0.07
C LYS A 29 -9.99 15.93 -1.32
N ILE A 30 -10.93 15.13 -1.83
CA ILE A 30 -11.67 15.40 -3.06
C ILE A 30 -13.01 16.06 -2.75
N ALA A 31 -13.62 15.72 -1.62
CA ALA A 31 -14.83 16.36 -1.08
C ALA A 31 -14.80 16.33 0.46
N GLU A 32 -15.82 16.89 1.11
CA GLU A 32 -15.90 17.00 2.57
C GLU A 32 -15.72 15.64 3.27
N ASP A 33 -16.41 14.62 2.76
CA ASP A 33 -16.36 13.21 3.19
C ASP A 33 -15.79 12.30 2.09
N HIS A 34 -14.77 12.74 1.36
CA HIS A 34 -14.14 11.90 0.34
C HIS A 34 -12.63 12.12 0.32
N TYR A 35 -11.92 11.14 0.85
CA TYR A 35 -10.46 11.09 0.91
C TYR A 35 -9.96 9.97 0.02
N VAL A 36 -8.86 10.24 -0.68
CA VAL A 36 -8.14 9.26 -1.48
C VAL A 36 -6.72 9.18 -0.95
N ILE A 37 -6.29 7.97 -0.61
CA ILE A 37 -4.93 7.68 -0.22
C ILE A 37 -4.32 6.75 -1.27
N GLY A 38 -3.05 6.93 -1.60
CA GLY A 38 -2.39 6.05 -2.57
C GLY A 38 -0.87 5.98 -2.43
N ASN A 39 -0.30 4.95 -3.04
CA ASN A 39 1.13 4.77 -3.23
C ASN A 39 1.39 4.50 -4.72
N GLU A 40 2.19 5.36 -5.35
CA GLU A 40 2.43 5.31 -6.81
C GLU A 40 3.38 4.17 -7.20
N ASP A 41 4.36 3.85 -6.36
CA ASP A 41 5.36 2.83 -6.64
C ASP A 41 4.74 1.41 -6.70
N LEU A 42 3.80 1.15 -5.79
CA LEU A 42 3.01 -0.08 -5.72
C LEU A 42 1.76 -0.01 -6.61
N ALA A 43 1.42 1.18 -7.12
CA ALA A 43 0.23 1.47 -7.91
C ALA A 43 -1.08 1.07 -7.20
N ILE A 44 -1.15 1.33 -5.89
CA ILE A 44 -2.34 1.09 -5.07
C ILE A 44 -2.98 2.43 -4.66
N LYS A 45 -4.30 2.44 -4.59
CA LYS A 45 -5.09 3.57 -4.11
C LYS A 45 -6.34 3.07 -3.43
N ALA A 46 -6.80 3.81 -2.44
CA ALA A 46 -8.02 3.53 -1.71
C ALA A 46 -8.77 4.83 -1.41
N THR A 47 -10.07 4.72 -1.21
CA THR A 47 -10.96 5.84 -0.95
C THR A 47 -11.73 5.60 0.34
N GLY A 48 -12.02 6.64 1.12
CA GLY A 48 -12.82 6.52 2.34
C GLY A 48 -13.49 7.83 2.70
N LYS A 49 -14.51 7.78 3.56
CA LYS A 49 -15.18 8.98 4.08
C LYS A 49 -14.29 9.73 5.06
N THR A 50 -13.39 9.01 5.71
CA THR A 50 -12.36 9.57 6.59
C THR A 50 -10.96 9.18 6.13
N PRO A 51 -9.91 9.94 6.50
CA PRO A 51 -8.52 9.53 6.25
C PRO A 51 -8.19 8.15 6.83
N LYS A 52 -8.76 7.81 8.00
CA LYS A 52 -8.54 6.53 8.67
C LYS A 52 -9.12 5.38 7.85
N GLU A 53 -10.36 5.51 7.40
CA GLU A 53 -11.01 4.50 6.55
C GLU A 53 -10.25 4.31 5.23
N ALA A 54 -9.85 5.41 4.58
CA ALA A 54 -9.04 5.34 3.36
C ALA A 54 -7.68 4.65 3.59
N ALA A 55 -7.07 4.84 4.77
CA ALA A 55 -5.81 4.20 5.14
C ALA A 55 -5.99 2.70 5.43
N GLU A 56 -7.06 2.30 6.10
CA GLU A 56 -7.41 0.89 6.34
C GLU A 56 -7.67 0.17 5.02
N MET A 57 -8.44 0.78 4.11
CA MET A 57 -8.65 0.22 2.78
C MET A 57 -7.35 0.15 1.96
N LEU A 58 -6.43 1.10 2.11
CA LEU A 58 -5.12 1.01 1.45
C LEU A 58 -4.28 -0.14 2.01
N LYS A 59 -4.35 -0.37 3.32
CA LYS A 59 -3.67 -1.50 3.97
C LYS A 59 -4.16 -2.83 3.41
N GLU A 60 -5.46 -3.01 3.22
CA GLU A 60 -6.02 -4.21 2.58
C GLU A 60 -5.52 -4.38 1.15
N GLN A 61 -5.52 -3.30 0.36
CA GLN A 61 -4.99 -3.31 -1.02
C GLN A 61 -3.50 -3.67 -1.05
N PHE A 62 -2.72 -3.18 -0.08
CA PHE A 62 -1.31 -3.55 0.08
C PHE A 62 -1.15 -5.05 0.36
N ILE A 63 -1.91 -5.59 1.31
CA ILE A 63 -1.85 -7.02 1.70
C ILE A 63 -2.20 -7.92 0.51
N VAL A 64 -3.29 -7.60 -0.21
CA VAL A 64 -3.71 -8.36 -1.41
C VAL A 64 -2.62 -8.33 -2.48
N LEU A 65 -2.08 -7.15 -2.79
CA LEU A 65 -0.99 -7.00 -3.76
C LEU A 65 0.25 -7.80 -3.35
N ALA A 66 0.63 -7.71 -2.07
CA ALA A 66 1.81 -8.38 -1.58
C ALA A 66 1.66 -9.90 -1.65
N ASN A 67 0.52 -10.44 -1.23
CA ASN A 67 0.23 -11.86 -1.36
C ASN A 67 0.29 -12.34 -2.82
N ASP A 68 -0.35 -11.62 -3.75
CA ASP A 68 -0.37 -11.99 -5.17
C ASP A 68 1.04 -11.99 -5.78
N ILE A 69 1.79 -10.91 -5.57
CA ILE A 69 3.15 -10.79 -6.12
C ILE A 69 4.10 -11.81 -5.49
N MET A 70 4.02 -12.03 -4.17
CA MET A 70 4.89 -12.97 -3.48
C MET A 70 4.57 -14.41 -3.84
N TYR A 71 3.30 -14.76 -3.99
CA TYR A 71 2.89 -16.05 -4.55
C TYR A 71 3.46 -16.21 -5.96
N LYS A 72 3.24 -15.24 -6.85
CA LYS A 72 3.78 -15.29 -8.22
C LYS A 72 5.30 -15.42 -8.23
N SER A 73 6.01 -14.76 -7.33
CA SER A 73 7.48 -14.83 -7.24
C SER A 73 8.03 -16.23 -6.98
N LYS A 74 7.24 -17.11 -6.34
CA LYS A 74 7.61 -18.50 -6.05
C LYS A 74 7.38 -19.44 -7.24
N TYR A 75 6.43 -19.12 -8.11
CA TYR A 75 5.94 -20.05 -9.15
C TYR A 75 6.14 -19.56 -10.60
N ALA A 76 6.50 -18.29 -10.81
CA ALA A 76 6.66 -17.71 -12.14
C ALA A 76 7.72 -16.59 -12.17
N PRO A 77 8.36 -16.36 -13.34
CA PRO A 77 9.27 -15.24 -13.50
C PRO A 77 8.54 -13.90 -13.39
N LEU A 78 9.09 -13.00 -12.57
CA LEU A 78 8.57 -11.64 -12.40
C LEU A 78 9.08 -10.71 -13.49
N SER A 79 8.18 -9.85 -13.98
CA SER A 79 8.52 -8.68 -14.78
C SER A 79 9.37 -7.68 -13.97
N GLU A 80 10.07 -6.77 -14.65
CA GLU A 80 10.87 -5.74 -13.98
C GLU A 80 10.03 -4.89 -13.01
N ARG A 81 8.79 -4.57 -13.40
CA ARG A 81 7.85 -3.81 -12.56
C ARG A 81 7.48 -4.59 -11.30
N GLU A 82 7.22 -5.89 -11.40
CA GLU A 82 6.89 -6.72 -10.25
C GLU A 82 8.09 -6.91 -9.31
N ARG A 83 9.30 -7.07 -9.85
CA ARG A 83 10.53 -7.12 -9.03
C ARG A 83 10.73 -5.85 -8.24
N LYS A 84 10.48 -4.67 -8.84
CA LYS A 84 10.50 -3.39 -8.12
C LYS A 84 9.50 -3.37 -6.98
N LYS A 85 8.27 -3.85 -7.20
CA LYS A 85 7.25 -3.97 -6.15
C LYS A 85 7.67 -4.93 -5.04
N VAL A 86 8.23 -6.10 -5.36
CA VAL A 86 8.78 -7.04 -4.37
C VAL A 86 9.83 -6.37 -3.49
N ASN A 87 10.78 -5.65 -4.10
CA ASN A 87 11.83 -4.97 -3.34
C ASN A 87 11.25 -3.94 -2.37
N ILE A 88 10.21 -3.20 -2.79
CA ILE A 88 9.51 -2.25 -1.93
C ILE A 88 8.80 -2.99 -0.80
N ILE A 89 8.03 -4.04 -1.10
CA ILE A 89 7.30 -4.85 -0.11
C ILE A 89 8.26 -5.40 0.95
N ASN A 90 9.34 -6.07 0.53
CA ASN A 90 10.37 -6.62 1.42
C ASN A 90 11.10 -5.54 2.24
N SER A 91 11.14 -4.29 1.75
CA SER A 91 11.72 -3.18 2.50
C SER A 91 10.79 -2.65 3.60
N ILE A 92 9.47 -2.86 3.46
CA ILE A 92 8.41 -2.31 4.32
C ILE A 92 7.93 -3.33 5.35
N CYS A 93 7.78 -4.59 4.95
CA CYS A 93 7.32 -5.66 5.82
C CYS A 93 8.10 -6.95 5.57
N ASP A 94 8.15 -7.78 6.60
CA ASP A 94 8.53 -9.18 6.48
C ASP A 94 7.26 -10.02 6.37
N ILE A 95 7.26 -10.98 5.44
CA ILE A 95 6.13 -11.89 5.22
C ILE A 95 6.53 -13.24 5.81
N ILE A 96 5.79 -13.70 6.81
CA ILE A 96 6.10 -14.86 7.67
C ILE A 96 5.43 -16.13 7.12
#